data_AF-A0A512TT43-F1
#
_entry.id   AF-A0A512TT43-F1
#
_cell.length_a   1.000
_cell.length_b   1.000
_cell.length_c   1.000
_cell.angle_alpha   90.00
_cell.angle_beta   90.00
_cell.angle_gamma   90.00
#
_symmetry.space_group_name_H-M   'P 1'
#
loop_
_entity.id
_entity.type
_entity.pdbx_description
1 polymer ?
#
loop_
_entity_poly.entity_id
_entity_poly.type
_entity_poly.pdbx_seq_one_letter_code
_entity_poly.pdbx_strand_id
1 'polypeptide(L)' 'MNPGMKVKLKRIELGINQKELAKKVDISNVTLGKIERGEYKEMRFITLVNLAKELGLDFMETFLSDED' A
#
# COMPACT_ATOMS: atom_id res chain seq x y z
N MET A 1 -1.07 -3.99 -13.53
CA MET A 1 -0.17 -3.04 -12.80
C MET A 1 -0.01 -3.56 -11.39
N ASN A 2 1.23 -3.71 -10.89
CA ASN A 2 1.41 -4.35 -9.58
C ASN A 2 0.76 -3.53 -8.44
N PRO A 3 0.31 -4.20 -7.36
CA PRO A 3 -0.38 -3.52 -6.25
C PRO A 3 0.46 -2.45 -5.55
N GLY A 4 1.77 -2.66 -5.46
CA GLY A 4 2.71 -1.68 -4.89
C GLY A 4 2.71 -0.35 -5.64
N MET A 5 2.58 -0.39 -6.96
CA MET A 5 2.49 0.81 -7.79
C MET A 5 1.14 1.53 -7.59
N LYS A 6 0.02 0.79 -7.50
CA LYS A 6 -1.31 1.35 -7.16
C LYS A 6 -1.23 2.16 -5.85
N VAL A 7 -0.60 1.57 -4.82
CA VAL A 7 -0.35 2.23 -3.53
C VAL A 7 0.46 3.51 -3.69
N LYS A 8 1.59 3.43 -4.39
CA LYS A 8 2.50 4.57 -4.58
C LYS A 8 1.82 5.73 -5.29
N LEU A 9 1.09 5.45 -6.38
CA LEU A 9 0.36 6.46 -7.14
C LEU A 9 -0.69 7.13 -6.26
N LYS A 10 -1.48 6.34 -5.53
CA LYS A 10 -2.52 6.89 -4.67
C LYS A 10 -1.96 7.78 -3.56
N ARG A 11 -0.83 7.38 -2.97
CA ARG A 11 -0.11 8.20 -1.98
C ARG A 11 0.34 9.55 -2.58
N ILE A 12 0.88 9.53 -3.81
CA ILE A 12 1.34 10.75 -4.50
C ILE A 12 0.15 11.65 -4.85
N GLU A 13 -0.98 11.10 -5.29
CA GLU A 13 -2.22 11.84 -5.52
C GLU A 13 -2.72 12.58 -4.27
N LEU A 14 -2.53 11.97 -3.10
CA LEU A 14 -2.86 12.58 -1.80
C LEU A 14 -1.84 13.63 -1.34
N GLY A 15 -0.73 13.82 -2.06
CA GLY A 15 0.31 14.80 -1.73
C GLY A 15 1.13 14.49 -0.49
N ILE A 16 1.08 13.25 0.02
CA ILE A 16 1.81 12.84 1.23
C ILE A 16 3.06 12.02 0.90
N ASN A 17 4.08 12.13 1.75
CA ASN A 17 5.29 11.32 1.62
C ASN A 17 5.12 9.93 2.28
N GLN A 18 6.09 9.03 2.06
CA GLN A 18 6.05 7.67 2.59
C GLN A 18 6.01 7.65 4.14
N LYS A 19 6.76 8.52 4.81
CA LYS A 19 6.80 8.58 6.28
C LYS A 19 5.42 8.94 6.86
N GLU A 20 4.70 9.83 6.21
CA GLU A 20 3.35 10.24 6.62
C GLU A 20 2.34 9.11 6.47
N LEU A 21 2.32 8.43 5.32
CA LEU A 21 1.44 7.27 5.13
C LEU A 21 1.80 6.11 6.08
N ALA A 22 3.08 5.83 6.23
CA ALA A 22 3.55 4.78 7.13
C ALA A 22 3.10 5.03 8.57
N LYS A 23 3.12 6.30 9.03
CA LYS A 23 2.60 6.70 10.34
C LYS A 23 1.09 6.49 10.45
N LYS A 24 0.31 6.81 9.41
CA LYS A 24 -1.16 6.63 9.38
C LYS A 24 -1.56 5.15 9.48
N VAL A 25 -0.77 4.26 8.87
CA VAL A 25 -1.04 2.81 8.81
C VAL A 25 -0.32 2.02 9.92
N ASP A 26 0.41 2.71 10.80
CA ASP A 26 1.21 2.13 11.89
C ASP A 26 2.23 1.08 11.41
N ILE A 27 3.05 1.48 10.43
CA ILE A 27 4.16 0.67 9.90
C ILE A 27 5.44 1.50 9.78
N SER A 28 6.58 0.82 9.62
CA SER A 28 7.83 1.51 9.35
C SER A 28 7.86 2.09 7.92
N ASN A 29 8.62 3.18 7.72
CA ASN A 29 8.86 3.74 6.39
C ASN A 29 9.51 2.71 5.44
N VAL A 30 10.35 1.82 5.97
CA VAL A 30 10.99 0.71 5.22
C VAL A 30 9.95 -0.29 4.74
N THR A 31 9.00 -0.65 5.60
CA THR A 31 7.88 -1.55 5.27
C THR A 31 7.05 -0.98 4.15
N LEU A 32 6.69 0.32 4.22
CA LEU A 32 5.97 0.97 3.13
C LEU A 32 6.76 0.97 1.83
N GLY A 33 8.07 1.26 1.88
CA GLY A 33 8.93 1.20 0.70
C GLY A 33 8.98 -0.19 0.04
N LYS A 34 8.99 -1.26 0.84
CA LYS A 34 8.90 -2.65 0.35
C LYS A 34 7.57 -2.89 -0.38
N ILE A 35 6.46 -2.50 0.25
CA ILE A 35 5.12 -2.61 -0.34
C ILE A 35 5.06 -1.89 -1.70
N GLU A 36 5.51 -0.64 -1.77
CA GLU A 36 5.47 0.16 -3.01
C GLU A 36 6.35 -0.40 -4.14
N ARG A 37 7.35 -1.22 -3.83
CA ARG A 37 8.17 -1.92 -4.81
C ARG A 37 7.59 -3.28 -5.25
N GLY A 38 6.48 -3.71 -4.65
CA GLY A 38 5.87 -5.02 -4.95
C GLY A 38 6.28 -6.14 -3.97
N GLU A 39 7.07 -5.86 -2.95
CA GLU A 39 7.49 -6.82 -1.92
C GLU A 39 6.41 -6.95 -0.81
N TYR A 40 5.14 -7.10 -1.19
CA TYR A 40 4.01 -7.10 -0.25
C TYR A 40 3.49 -8.50 0.12
N LYS A 41 3.95 -9.56 -0.58
CA LYS A 41 3.45 -10.95 -0.39
C LYS A 41 3.68 -11.50 1.01
N GLU A 42 4.74 -11.05 1.70
CA GLU A 42 5.04 -11.45 3.09
C GLU A 42 4.41 -10.52 4.14
N MET A 43 3.66 -9.50 3.70
CA MET A 43 3.05 -8.55 4.63
C MET A 43 1.83 -9.15 5.31
N ARG A 44 1.63 -8.77 6.56
CA ARG A 44 0.43 -9.15 7.32
C ARG A 44 -0.81 -8.64 6.59
N PHE A 45 -1.81 -9.50 6.46
CA PHE A 45 -3.10 -9.18 5.83
C PHE A 45 -3.69 -7.86 6.37
N ILE A 46 -3.70 -7.69 7.70
CA ILE A 46 -4.22 -6.48 8.35
C ILE A 46 -3.48 -5.20 7.93
N THR A 47 -2.18 -5.27 7.65
CA THR A 47 -1.40 -4.14 7.17
C THR A 47 -1.90 -3.71 5.79
N LEU A 48 -2.12 -4.67 4.88
CA LEU A 48 -2.59 -4.39 3.52
C LEU A 48 -4.02 -3.84 3.52
N VAL A 49 -4.90 -4.36 4.39
CA VAL A 49 -6.27 -3.84 4.58
C VAL A 49 -6.26 -2.41 5.09
N ASN A 50 -5.48 -2.10 6.13
CA ASN A 50 -5.39 -0.74 6.66
C ASN A 50 -4.83 0.24 5.63
N LEU A 51 -3.89 -0.21 4.81
CA LEU A 51 -3.31 0.58 3.74
C LEU A 51 -4.33 0.89 2.64
N ALA A 52 -5.10 -0.12 2.19
CA ALA A 52 -6.19 0.07 1.24
C ALA A 52 -7.23 1.07 1.77
N LYS A 53 -7.63 0.91 3.05
CA LYS A 53 -8.58 1.81 3.72
C LYS A 53 -8.08 3.26 3.78
N GLU A 54 -6.85 3.48 4.21
CA GLU A 54 -6.28 4.83 4.33
C GLU A 54 -6.14 5.52 2.97
N LEU A 55 -5.91 4.75 1.91
CA LEU A 55 -5.77 5.25 0.54
C LEU A 55 -7.09 5.32 -0.24
N GLY A 56 -8.20 4.85 0.34
CA GLY A 56 -9.49 4.75 -0.34
C GLY A 56 -9.46 3.79 -1.54
N LEU A 57 -8.65 2.74 -1.46
CA LEU A 57 -8.53 1.69 -2.47
C LEU A 57 -9.41 0.50 -2.10
N ASP A 58 -9.97 -0.18 -3.10
CA ASP A 58 -10.61 -1.48 -2.89
C ASP A 58 -9.54 -2.56 -2.67
N PHE A 59 -9.63 -3.30 -1.57
CA PHE A 59 -8.63 -4.30 -1.22
C PHE A 59 -8.60 -5.48 -2.20
N MET A 60 -9.77 -5.97 -2.64
CA MET A 60 -9.87 -7.13 -3.50
C MET A 60 -9.29 -6.81 -4.88
N GLU A 61 -9.65 -5.67 -5.45
CA GLU A 61 -9.14 -5.18 -6.73
C GLU A 61 -7.66 -4.77 -6.66
N THR A 62 -7.19 -4.31 -5.49
CA THR A 62 -5.80 -3.88 -5.35
C THR A 62 -4.86 -5.04 -5.10
N PHE A 63 -5.18 -5.97 -4.21
CA PHE A 63 -4.22 -6.98 -3.72
C PHE A 63 -4.55 -8.42 -4.09
N LEU A 64 -5.76 -8.72 -4.55
CA LEU A 64 -6.24 -10.09 -4.82
C LEU A 64 -6.74 -10.32 -6.24
N SER A 65 -6.76 -9.31 -7.11
CA SER A 65 -7.06 -9.52 -8.53
C SER A 65 -5.94 -10.34 -9.18
N ASP A 66 -6.29 -11.42 -9.89
CA ASP A 66 -5.36 -12.26 -10.68
C ASP A 66 -4.79 -11.53 -11.93
N GLU A 67 -4.85 -10.20 -11.96
CA GLU A 67 -4.20 -9.39 -12.99
C GLU A 67 -2.71 -9.21 -12.65
N ASP A 68 -1.91 -10.21 -13.03
CA ASP A 68 -0.46 -10.05 -13.22
C ASP A 68 -0.16 -9.18 -14.45
#